data_AF-A0A9W7FQZ9-F1
#
_entry.id   AF-A0A9W7FQZ9-F1
#
_cell.length_a   1.000
_cell.length_b   1.000
_cell.length_c   1.000
_cell.angle_alpha   90.00
_cell.angle_beta   90.00
_cell.angle_gamma   90.00
#
_symmetry.space_group_name_H-M   'P 1'
#
loop_
_entity.id
_entity.type
_entity.pdbx_description
1 polymer ?
#
loop_
_entity_poly.entity_id
_entity_poly.type
_entity_poly.pdbx_seq_one_letter_code
_entity_poly.pdbx_strand_id
1 'polypeptide(L)'
;MAAINRPTTATTLAFHQTSSITTSDNEDHSFSGILFPIKCTTSLPLESLNITSFSVRGSLGPMTIWKTKHPLDSTSDLNANAEHWVKIYEKTHPPSRITLQKLTLSTPITLKPNQIFGVYIHSSQPGDTALIYDNYCGRGPIYTDDYLTMSSGHAHVSNRPFGKTSMWGWGSPWRNGRCFVGSLDYGVLYKLWNPWVYRDYGLRFRDVTTKLFILQRRTCIWATLPDEVIMYILNMCTYDWFNDTVGEIEGERGRKREAVVQRNSSADMRMQAEYYGEESEEEVEEEDEEYVPSDEESGGGGGGGGPQQGQQGQQQGQQGTTITLEDLIAFLNNPAARGHPLYAALAAQFPQYVQDEDEDDSDDEFVEAETGMTQVMEDLLPTAYEEVASDDDDDDEGDEAMPPPPPPVPPSVQRQDSTLRIEEEQMAMMEGDAGGDDDDDDDDDDDDDDE
;
A
#
# COMPACT_ATOMS: atom_id res chain seq x y z
N MET A 1 -12.71 -11.98 -28.22
CA MET A 1 -11.32 -12.48 -28.27
C MET A 1 -10.30 -11.42 -27.84
N ALA A 2 -10.41 -10.16 -28.29
CA ALA A 2 -9.46 -9.09 -27.93
C ALA A 2 -9.40 -8.69 -26.44
N ALA A 3 -10.37 -9.11 -25.61
CA ALA A 3 -10.35 -8.88 -24.17
C ALA A 3 -9.38 -9.80 -23.39
N ILE A 4 -8.97 -10.93 -23.97
CA ILE A 4 -8.17 -11.95 -23.26
C ILE A 4 -6.66 -11.64 -23.27
N ASN A 5 -6.15 -10.97 -24.31
CA ASN A 5 -4.72 -10.71 -24.49
C ASN A 5 -4.28 -9.29 -24.05
N ARG A 6 -5.00 -8.66 -23.13
CA ARG A 6 -4.71 -7.27 -22.74
C ARG A 6 -3.72 -7.21 -21.58
N PRO A 7 -2.87 -6.16 -21.53
CA PRO A 7 -2.04 -5.92 -20.36
C PRO A 7 -2.93 -5.68 -19.15
N THR A 8 -2.81 -6.54 -18.15
CA THR A 8 -3.48 -6.41 -16.85
C THR A 8 -2.77 -5.44 -15.93
N THR A 9 -1.55 -5.06 -16.29
CA THR A 9 -0.65 -4.18 -15.55
C THR A 9 -0.34 -2.94 -16.38
N ALA A 10 -0.44 -1.76 -15.77
CA ALA A 10 0.02 -0.52 -16.39
C ALA A 10 1.49 -0.68 -16.79
N THR A 11 1.79 -0.54 -18.09
CA THR A 11 3.16 -0.70 -18.62
C THR A 11 4.05 0.51 -18.27
N THR A 12 3.45 1.62 -17.87
CA THR A 12 4.17 2.80 -17.44
C THR A 12 4.72 2.61 -16.04
N LEU A 13 6.04 2.61 -15.91
CA LEU A 13 6.79 2.70 -14.64
C LEU A 13 6.52 4.01 -13.85
N ALA A 14 5.65 4.89 -14.37
CA ALA A 14 5.24 6.10 -13.69
C ALA A 14 4.33 5.74 -12.51
N PHE A 15 4.70 6.22 -11.32
CA PHE A 15 3.83 6.14 -10.16
C PHE A 15 2.56 6.94 -10.42
N HIS A 16 1.40 6.37 -10.13
CA HIS A 16 0.13 7.10 -10.27
C HIS A 16 0.06 8.22 -9.23
N GLN A 17 0.64 7.98 -8.06
CA GLN A 17 0.69 8.94 -6.96
C GLN A 17 1.98 8.73 -6.17
N THR A 18 2.58 9.83 -5.73
CA THR A 18 3.73 9.86 -4.83
C THR A 18 3.33 10.49 -3.51
N SER A 19 3.72 9.86 -2.41
CA SER A 19 3.43 10.34 -1.06
C SER A 19 4.72 10.40 -0.24
N SER A 20 4.75 11.32 0.71
CA SER A 20 5.82 11.42 1.71
C SER A 20 5.20 11.33 3.09
N ILE A 21 5.72 10.45 3.93
CA ILE A 21 5.30 10.28 5.32
C ILE A 21 6.40 10.82 6.20
N THR A 22 6.06 11.61 7.21
CA THR A 22 6.97 11.99 8.31
C THR A 22 6.42 11.42 9.60
N THR A 23 7.24 10.68 10.34
CA THR A 23 6.87 10.14 11.65
C THR A 23 6.96 11.20 12.74
N SER A 24 6.35 10.95 13.91
CA SER A 24 6.59 11.77 15.10
C SER A 24 8.07 11.79 15.46
N ASP A 25 8.50 12.89 16.08
CA ASP A 25 9.89 13.13 16.44
C ASP A 25 9.96 13.83 17.81
N ASN A 26 10.19 13.05 18.86
CA ASN A 26 10.39 13.58 20.22
C ASN A 26 11.89 13.82 20.54
N GLU A 27 12.79 13.48 19.62
CA GLU A 27 14.25 13.57 19.75
C GLU A 27 14.88 12.82 20.95
N ASP A 28 14.24 11.78 21.47
CA ASP A 28 14.64 11.21 22.76
C ASP A 28 16.06 10.63 22.77
N HIS A 29 16.50 10.00 21.67
CA HIS A 29 17.75 9.24 21.66
C HIS A 29 18.39 9.07 20.28
N SER A 30 19.64 8.61 20.29
CA SER A 30 20.40 8.23 19.10
C SER A 30 21.01 6.84 19.21
N PHE A 31 21.11 6.11 18.09
CA PHE A 31 21.81 4.82 17.97
C PHE A 31 22.45 4.63 16.59
N SER A 32 23.08 3.46 16.37
CA SER A 32 23.72 3.12 15.09
C SER A 32 22.75 2.57 14.04
N GLY A 33 21.60 1.99 14.41
CA GLY A 33 20.66 1.43 13.44
C GLY A 33 19.22 1.32 13.93
N ILE A 34 18.29 1.16 13.00
CA ILE A 34 16.87 0.92 13.26
C ILE A 34 16.33 -0.11 12.26
N LEU A 35 15.62 -1.10 12.77
CA LEU A 35 15.06 -2.23 12.03
C LEU A 35 13.56 -2.29 12.28
N PHE A 36 12.72 -2.21 11.25
CA PHE A 36 11.27 -2.15 11.41
C PHE A 36 10.53 -2.78 10.22
N PRO A 37 9.28 -3.24 10.39
CA PRO A 37 8.52 -3.84 9.32
C PRO A 37 7.64 -2.80 8.63
N ILE A 38 7.51 -2.91 7.31
CA ILE A 38 6.58 -2.14 6.49
C ILE A 38 5.65 -3.12 5.79
N LYS A 39 4.34 -2.89 5.92
CA LYS A 39 3.29 -3.68 5.29
C LYS A 39 2.58 -2.84 4.23
N CYS A 40 2.34 -3.41 3.06
CA CYS A 40 1.42 -2.84 2.08
C CYS A 40 -0.02 -3.22 2.45
N THR A 41 -0.91 -2.23 2.57
CA THR A 41 -2.32 -2.45 2.88
C THR A 41 -3.02 -3.16 1.72
N THR A 42 -4.21 -3.68 2.00
CA THR A 42 -5.06 -4.29 0.96
C THR A 42 -6.27 -3.44 0.64
N SER A 43 -6.40 -2.26 1.24
CA SER A 43 -7.63 -1.47 1.26
C SER A 43 -8.06 -1.01 -0.12
N LEU A 44 -7.07 -0.67 -0.96
CA LEU A 44 -7.25 -0.17 -2.32
C LEU A 44 -6.93 -1.24 -3.38
N PRO A 45 -7.36 -1.05 -4.66
CA PRO A 45 -7.01 -1.94 -5.76
C PRO A 45 -5.55 -1.71 -6.21
N LEU A 46 -4.61 -1.93 -5.30
CA LEU A 46 -3.18 -1.77 -5.55
C LEU A 46 -2.63 -2.99 -6.31
N GLU A 47 -1.76 -2.73 -7.27
CA GLU A 47 -0.88 -3.71 -7.90
C GLU A 47 0.43 -3.82 -7.11
N SER A 48 1.03 -2.67 -6.78
CA SER A 48 2.22 -2.60 -5.94
C SER A 48 2.42 -1.24 -5.28
N LEU A 49 3.16 -1.26 -4.17
CA LEU A 49 3.71 -0.09 -3.50
C LEU A 49 5.23 -0.09 -3.67
N ASN A 50 5.80 1.04 -4.05
CA ASN A 50 7.21 1.17 -4.42
C ASN A 50 7.88 2.24 -3.59
N ILE A 51 8.66 1.83 -2.58
CA ILE A 51 9.43 2.74 -1.74
C ILE A 51 10.68 3.19 -2.50
N THR A 52 10.88 4.50 -2.63
CA THR A 52 11.96 5.09 -3.45
C THR A 52 13.06 5.71 -2.61
N SER A 53 12.75 6.22 -1.41
CA SER A 53 13.75 6.76 -0.51
C SER A 53 13.28 6.79 0.94
N PHE A 54 14.26 6.79 1.83
CA PHE A 54 14.09 7.08 3.25
C PHE A 54 14.83 8.38 3.56
N SER A 55 14.32 9.22 4.45
CA SER A 55 15.06 10.37 4.95
C SER A 55 15.28 10.25 6.44
N VAL A 56 16.52 10.46 6.88
CA VAL A 56 16.96 10.25 8.26
C VAL A 56 17.81 11.41 8.73
N ARG A 57 18.00 11.55 10.05
CA ARG A 57 18.86 12.59 10.64
C ARG A 57 19.71 12.02 11.78
N GLY A 58 20.78 12.74 12.13
CA GLY A 58 21.76 12.38 13.16
C GLY A 58 23.19 12.67 12.71
N SER A 59 24.17 12.04 13.36
CA SER A 59 25.58 12.15 12.95
C SER A 59 25.94 11.31 11.70
N LEU A 60 24.97 10.55 11.15
CA LEU A 60 24.99 9.77 9.90
C LEU A 60 26.32 9.09 9.54
N GLY A 61 27.18 9.69 8.72
CA GLY A 61 28.43 9.04 8.26
C GLY A 61 28.17 7.94 7.20
N PRO A 62 28.90 6.80 7.23
CA PRO A 62 28.67 5.70 6.29
C PRO A 62 27.33 5.01 6.56
N MET A 63 26.36 5.21 5.66
CA MET A 63 24.99 4.70 5.77
C MET A 63 24.77 3.50 4.85
N THR A 64 24.03 2.51 5.36
CA THR A 64 23.53 1.37 4.60
C THR A 64 22.04 1.16 4.84
N ILE A 65 21.33 0.68 3.83
CA ILE A 65 19.94 0.21 3.96
C ILE A 65 19.89 -1.23 3.47
N TRP A 66 19.19 -2.05 4.25
CA TRP A 66 18.96 -3.45 3.99
C TRP A 66 17.47 -3.73 3.98
N LYS A 67 17.06 -4.72 3.18
CA LYS A 67 15.71 -5.29 3.22
C LYS A 67 15.76 -6.79 3.39
N THR A 68 14.70 -7.39 3.90
CA THR A 68 14.56 -8.86 3.91
C THR A 68 14.55 -9.41 2.49
N LYS A 69 15.18 -10.58 2.28
CA LYS A 69 15.22 -11.27 0.97
C LYS A 69 13.84 -11.74 0.53
N HIS A 70 13.01 -12.14 1.50
CA HIS A 70 11.65 -12.61 1.30
C HIS A 70 10.66 -11.76 2.12
N PRO A 71 9.38 -11.72 1.72
CA PRO A 71 8.33 -11.18 2.56
C PRO A 71 8.28 -11.90 3.91
N LEU A 72 7.91 -11.18 4.95
CA LEU A 72 7.65 -11.71 6.28
C LEU A 72 6.19 -12.18 6.38
N ASP A 73 5.95 -13.21 7.18
CA ASP A 73 4.60 -13.71 7.45
C ASP A 73 3.88 -12.79 8.46
N SER A 74 4.61 -12.30 9.46
CA SER A 74 4.14 -11.36 10.47
C SER A 74 5.12 -10.20 10.69
N THR A 75 4.61 -9.10 11.24
CA THR A 75 5.44 -7.95 11.69
C THR A 75 6.36 -8.32 12.86
N SER A 76 6.03 -9.40 13.59
CA SER A 76 6.85 -9.95 14.68
C SER A 76 8.08 -10.73 14.21
N ASP A 77 8.12 -11.16 12.96
CA ASP A 77 9.11 -12.14 12.47
C ASP A 77 10.45 -11.50 12.05
N LEU A 78 10.73 -10.32 12.60
CA LEU A 78 11.93 -9.56 12.31
C LEU A 78 13.17 -10.24 12.90
N ASN A 79 13.95 -10.88 12.03
CA ASN A 79 15.17 -11.57 12.41
C ASN A 79 16.42 -10.68 12.20
N ALA A 80 17.27 -10.59 13.22
CA ALA A 80 18.54 -9.87 13.19
C ALA A 80 19.70 -10.61 12.50
N ASN A 81 19.50 -11.83 11.98
CA ASN A 81 20.52 -12.58 11.26
C ASN A 81 20.71 -12.03 9.84
N ALA A 82 21.90 -11.51 9.57
CA ALA A 82 22.32 -10.90 8.30
C ALA A 82 22.04 -11.75 7.05
N GLU A 83 22.00 -13.07 7.16
CA GLU A 83 21.76 -13.98 6.04
C GLU A 83 20.37 -13.80 5.40
N HIS A 84 19.39 -13.29 6.15
CA HIS A 84 18.04 -13.04 5.63
C HIS A 84 17.90 -11.68 4.94
N TRP A 85 18.99 -10.91 4.85
CA TRP A 85 18.97 -9.53 4.37
C TRP A 85 19.77 -9.35 3.09
N VAL A 86 19.37 -8.35 2.31
CA VAL A 86 20.10 -7.88 1.13
C VAL A 86 20.32 -6.38 1.25
N LYS A 87 21.57 -5.95 1.06
CA LYS A 87 21.95 -4.53 1.04
C LYS A 87 21.41 -3.90 -0.25
N ILE A 88 20.64 -2.83 -0.12
CA ILE A 88 20.03 -2.10 -1.25
C ILE A 88 20.53 -0.66 -1.37
N TYR A 89 21.29 -0.19 -0.39
CA TYR A 89 21.87 1.16 -0.37
C TYR A 89 23.18 1.18 0.42
N GLU A 90 24.15 1.95 -0.06
CA GLU A 90 25.43 2.19 0.62
C GLU A 90 26.04 3.50 0.13
N LYS A 91 26.06 4.54 0.99
CA LYS A 91 26.67 5.85 0.71
C LYS A 91 27.09 6.54 2.01
N THR A 92 28.06 7.44 1.94
CA THR A 92 28.45 8.30 3.07
C THR A 92 27.70 9.62 3.02
N HIS A 93 27.16 10.05 4.17
CA HIS A 93 26.40 11.28 4.33
C HIS A 93 27.02 12.21 5.36
N PRO A 94 26.93 13.54 5.17
CA PRO A 94 27.32 14.49 6.19
C PRO A 94 26.40 14.38 7.41
N PRO A 95 26.91 14.71 8.62
CA PRO A 95 26.05 14.82 9.79
C PRO A 95 24.97 15.88 9.56
N SER A 96 23.75 15.58 9.97
CA SER A 96 22.62 16.49 9.86
C SER A 96 21.65 16.20 10.99
N ARG A 97 21.77 16.95 12.10
CA ARG A 97 20.89 16.75 13.26
C ARG A 97 19.54 17.41 13.09
N ILE A 98 19.44 18.50 12.34
CA ILE A 98 18.20 19.30 12.23
C ILE A 98 17.41 18.90 10.99
N THR A 99 18.07 18.78 9.84
CA THR A 99 17.41 18.51 8.55
C THR A 99 17.49 17.03 8.19
N LEU A 100 16.38 16.46 7.73
CA LEU A 100 16.36 15.10 7.20
C LEU A 100 17.23 15.00 5.94
N GLN A 101 18.10 14.00 5.89
CA GLN A 101 18.91 13.66 4.73
C GLN A 101 18.31 12.49 3.99
N LYS A 102 18.05 12.71 2.69
CA LYS A 102 17.38 11.75 1.82
C LYS A 102 18.34 10.69 1.28
N LEU A 103 18.00 9.44 1.55
CA LEU A 103 18.67 8.22 1.10
C LEU A 103 17.91 7.63 -0.10
N THR A 104 18.20 8.13 -1.30
CA THR A 104 17.54 7.67 -2.55
C THR A 104 18.03 6.29 -2.97
N LEU A 105 17.11 5.32 -3.06
CA LEU A 105 17.40 3.95 -3.49
C LEU A 105 17.61 3.90 -5.01
N SER A 106 18.60 3.12 -5.46
CA SER A 106 18.78 2.85 -6.90
C SER A 106 17.73 1.90 -7.43
N THR A 107 17.23 1.01 -6.58
CA THR A 107 16.16 0.06 -6.89
C THR A 107 15.08 0.19 -5.83
N PRO A 108 13.85 0.60 -6.19
CA PRO A 108 12.76 0.71 -5.23
C PRO A 108 12.49 -0.60 -4.50
N ILE A 109 12.00 -0.52 -3.26
CA ILE A 109 11.43 -1.68 -2.58
C ILE A 109 9.98 -1.83 -3.06
N THR A 110 9.72 -2.85 -3.86
CA THR A 110 8.38 -3.17 -4.35
C THR A 110 7.69 -4.15 -3.39
N LEU A 111 6.53 -3.76 -2.88
CA LEU A 111 5.64 -4.57 -2.04
C LEU A 111 4.34 -4.82 -2.80
N LYS A 112 3.90 -6.08 -2.87
CA LYS A 112 2.53 -6.41 -3.32
C LYS A 112 1.53 -6.22 -2.18
N PRO A 113 0.23 -6.13 -2.47
CA PRO A 113 -0.79 -6.05 -1.41
C PRO A 113 -0.64 -7.16 -0.38
N ASN A 114 -0.77 -6.80 0.90
CA ASN A 114 -0.58 -7.68 2.06
C ASN A 114 0.85 -8.17 2.32
N GLN A 115 1.84 -7.84 1.48
CA GLN A 115 3.23 -8.21 1.77
C GLN A 115 3.82 -7.32 2.86
N ILE A 116 4.66 -7.95 3.69
CA ILE A 116 5.42 -7.30 4.75
C ILE A 116 6.90 -7.47 4.42
N PHE A 117 7.68 -6.40 4.49
CA PHE A 117 9.14 -6.47 4.39
C PHE A 117 9.77 -5.82 5.62
N GLY A 118 10.85 -6.44 6.11
CA GLY A 118 11.71 -5.79 7.08
C GLY A 118 12.64 -4.81 6.38
N VAL A 119 12.80 -3.63 6.97
CA VAL A 119 13.77 -2.61 6.55
C VAL A 119 14.74 -2.36 7.71
N TYR A 120 16.03 -2.30 7.39
CA TYR A 120 17.09 -2.00 8.36
C TYR A 120 17.99 -0.89 7.83
N ILE A 121 17.96 0.25 8.51
CA ILE A 121 18.81 1.41 8.21
C ILE A 121 19.90 1.45 9.27
N HIS A 122 21.16 1.51 8.83
CA HIS A 122 22.30 1.41 9.71
C HIS A 122 23.42 2.36 9.31
N SER A 123 24.05 2.96 10.32
CA SER A 123 25.28 3.72 10.22
C SER A 123 26.45 2.94 10.82
N SER A 124 27.54 2.86 10.07
CA SER A 124 28.82 2.32 10.57
C SER A 124 29.70 3.38 11.23
N GLN A 125 29.17 4.57 11.50
CA GLN A 125 29.89 5.61 12.23
C GLN A 125 30.22 5.15 13.66
N PRO A 126 31.46 5.37 14.14
CA PRO A 126 31.80 5.11 15.53
C PRO A 126 30.96 5.95 16.51
N GLY A 127 30.54 5.33 17.62
CA GLY A 127 29.70 5.95 18.65
C GLY A 127 28.20 5.62 18.49
N ASP A 128 27.37 6.32 19.24
CA ASP A 128 25.92 6.09 19.36
C ASP A 128 25.07 7.25 18.80
N THR A 129 25.69 8.28 18.23
CA THR A 129 24.98 9.50 17.80
C THR A 129 24.47 9.49 16.36
N ALA A 130 24.49 8.32 15.69
CA ALA A 130 24.41 8.27 14.24
C ALA A 130 23.00 8.50 13.67
N LEU A 131 21.99 7.84 14.22
CA LEU A 131 20.59 7.91 13.80
C LEU A 131 19.70 8.29 14.98
N ILE A 132 18.84 9.29 14.78
CA ILE A 132 17.81 9.67 15.75
C ILE A 132 16.60 8.74 15.58
N TYR A 133 15.98 8.34 16.69
CA TYR A 133 14.80 7.49 16.74
C TYR A 133 13.94 7.85 17.98
N ASP A 134 12.72 7.33 18.04
CA ASP A 134 11.78 7.61 19.13
C ASP A 134 11.66 6.42 20.08
N ASN A 135 11.51 6.72 21.37
CA ASN A 135 11.25 5.69 22.37
C ASN A 135 9.79 5.24 22.32
N TYR A 136 9.57 3.96 22.61
CA TYR A 136 8.28 3.39 22.95
C TYR A 136 7.13 3.80 22.01
N CYS A 137 6.99 3.08 20.91
CA CYS A 137 5.71 2.99 20.24
C CYS A 137 4.91 1.96 21.04
N GLY A 138 3.70 2.30 21.49
CA GLY A 138 2.81 1.34 22.14
C GLY A 138 2.53 0.10 21.29
N ARG A 139 1.57 -0.74 21.68
CA ARG A 139 1.28 -2.02 20.99
C ARG A 139 0.71 -1.87 19.55
N GLY A 140 0.59 -0.64 19.03
CA GLY A 140 0.00 -0.34 17.73
C GLY A 140 1.02 -0.09 16.61
N PRO A 141 0.53 0.09 15.38
CA PRO A 141 1.35 0.63 14.30
C PRO A 141 1.84 2.04 14.67
N ILE A 142 3.09 2.34 14.30
CA ILE A 142 3.65 3.70 14.40
C ILE A 142 2.90 4.64 13.45
N TYR A 143 2.59 4.12 12.26
CA TYR A 143 1.97 4.88 11.20
C TYR A 143 1.07 3.97 10.37
N THR A 144 -0.09 4.48 9.97
CA THR A 144 -1.01 3.83 9.05
C THR A 144 -1.61 4.89 8.14
N ASP A 145 -1.54 4.66 6.83
CA ASP A 145 -2.33 5.36 5.83
C ASP A 145 -3.10 4.35 4.96
N ASP A 146 -3.68 4.84 3.87
CA ASP A 146 -4.47 4.05 2.93
C ASP A 146 -3.65 2.98 2.18
N TYR A 147 -2.32 3.10 2.13
CA TYR A 147 -1.42 2.34 1.26
C TYR A 147 -0.44 1.45 2.03
N LEU A 148 0.01 1.89 3.20
CA LEU A 148 0.99 1.19 4.02
C LEU A 148 0.74 1.33 5.52
N THR A 149 1.29 0.35 6.24
CA THR A 149 1.35 0.33 7.69
C THR A 149 2.79 0.10 8.11
N MET A 150 3.28 0.90 9.06
CA MET A 150 4.59 0.76 9.67
C MET A 150 4.42 0.42 11.14
N SER A 151 5.09 -0.64 11.60
CA SER A 151 5.01 -1.08 13.01
C SER A 151 6.30 -0.78 13.77
N SER A 152 6.23 -0.94 15.09
CA SER A 152 7.40 -0.83 15.98
C SER A 152 8.51 -1.79 15.56
N GLY A 153 9.73 -1.36 15.85
CA GLY A 153 10.95 -2.03 15.44
C GLY A 153 11.95 -2.22 16.57
N HIS A 154 13.18 -2.50 16.15
CA HIS A 154 14.33 -2.76 17.00
C HIS A 154 15.40 -1.74 16.68
N ALA A 155 15.83 -0.96 17.67
CA ALA A 155 17.01 -0.14 17.51
C ALA A 155 18.28 -0.96 17.78
N HIS A 156 19.36 -0.61 17.07
CA HIS A 156 20.61 -1.32 17.07
C HIS A 156 21.75 -0.43 17.53
N VAL A 157 22.41 -0.82 18.61
CA VAL A 157 23.45 -0.01 19.24
C VAL A 157 24.85 -0.29 18.71
N SER A 158 25.05 -1.37 17.94
CA SER A 158 26.36 -1.70 17.39
C SER A 158 26.65 -0.91 16.12
N ASN A 159 27.84 -0.33 16.01
CA ASN A 159 28.32 0.35 14.80
C ASN A 159 28.75 -0.63 13.69
N ARG A 160 28.62 -1.94 13.90
CA ARG A 160 28.77 -2.95 12.85
C ARG A 160 27.39 -3.43 12.44
N PRO A 161 27.02 -3.43 11.14
CA PRO A 161 25.73 -3.96 10.70
C PRO A 161 25.51 -5.39 11.24
N PHE A 162 24.36 -5.64 11.86
CA PHE A 162 24.03 -6.94 12.49
C PHE A 162 25.05 -7.43 13.53
N GLY A 163 25.83 -6.53 14.12
CA GLY A 163 26.77 -6.83 15.18
C GLY A 163 26.09 -7.50 16.38
N LYS A 164 26.72 -8.54 16.94
CA LYS A 164 26.21 -9.27 18.10
C LYS A 164 26.61 -8.65 19.43
N THR A 165 27.56 -7.71 19.41
CA THR A 165 28.12 -7.09 20.61
C THR A 165 27.60 -5.66 20.74
N SER A 166 27.03 -5.34 21.90
CA SER A 166 26.69 -3.97 22.25
C SER A 166 27.94 -3.10 22.35
N MET A 167 27.80 -1.77 22.32
CA MET A 167 28.94 -0.86 22.51
C MET A 167 29.58 -0.97 23.90
N TRP A 168 28.87 -1.55 24.88
CA TRP A 168 29.39 -1.74 26.24
C TRP A 168 30.15 -3.06 26.41
N GLY A 169 30.09 -3.97 25.43
CA GLY A 169 30.76 -5.26 25.51
C GLY A 169 29.97 -6.35 26.24
N TRP A 170 28.82 -6.02 26.83
CA TRP A 170 27.87 -6.99 27.41
C TRP A 170 26.42 -6.67 27.03
N GLY A 171 25.56 -7.69 27.05
CA GLY A 171 24.12 -7.59 26.76
C GLY A 171 23.76 -7.55 25.28
N SER A 172 22.45 -7.59 24.99
CA SER A 172 21.92 -7.55 23.62
C SER A 172 22.19 -6.19 22.97
N PRO A 173 22.66 -6.16 21.71
CA PRO A 173 22.81 -4.92 20.96
C PRO A 173 21.48 -4.38 20.40
N TRP A 174 20.38 -5.12 20.59
CA TRP A 174 19.05 -4.78 20.08
C TRP A 174 18.14 -4.29 21.20
N ARG A 175 17.39 -3.22 20.93
CA ARG A 175 16.40 -2.63 21.84
C ARG A 175 15.03 -2.67 21.17
N ASN A 176 14.10 -3.40 21.76
CA ASN A 176 12.75 -3.60 21.24
C ASN A 176 11.89 -2.33 21.46
N GLY A 177 10.77 -2.26 20.72
CA GLY A 177 9.76 -1.20 20.93
C GLY A 177 10.26 0.19 20.58
N ARG A 178 11.06 0.31 19.52
CA ARG A 178 11.59 1.59 19.03
C ARG A 178 10.94 1.99 17.73
N CYS A 179 10.77 3.29 17.50
CA CYS A 179 10.10 3.81 16.32
C CYS A 179 11.11 4.41 15.36
N PHE A 180 10.90 4.19 14.06
CA PHE A 180 11.61 4.93 13.03
C PHE A 180 11.26 6.42 13.14
N VAL A 181 12.28 7.28 13.16
CA VAL A 181 12.14 8.73 13.06
C VAL A 181 12.74 9.19 11.74
N GLY A 182 11.88 9.69 10.86
CA GLY A 182 12.31 10.18 9.57
C GLY A 182 11.16 10.35 8.60
N SER A 183 11.48 10.32 7.32
CA SER A 183 10.48 10.29 6.27
C SER A 183 10.64 9.14 5.27
N LEU A 184 9.54 8.79 4.62
CA LEU A 184 9.48 7.75 3.60
C LEU A 184 8.83 8.33 2.35
N ASP A 185 9.50 8.24 1.20
CA ASP A 185 8.89 8.57 -0.08
C ASP A 185 8.60 7.29 -0.86
N TYR A 186 7.35 7.13 -1.28
CA TYR A 186 6.90 5.97 -2.03
C TYR A 186 5.92 6.38 -3.13
N GLY A 187 5.81 5.50 -4.13
CA GLY A 187 4.83 5.60 -5.19
C GLY A 187 3.92 4.38 -5.22
N VAL A 188 2.67 4.58 -5.63
CA VAL A 188 1.69 3.49 -5.75
C VAL A 188 1.34 3.21 -7.20
N LEU A 189 1.17 1.94 -7.50
CA LEU A 189 0.68 1.43 -8.78
C LEU A 189 -0.67 0.78 -8.55
N TYR A 190 -1.72 1.32 -9.16
CA TYR A 190 -3.04 0.71 -9.13
C TYR A 190 -3.14 -0.43 -10.14
N LYS A 191 -3.99 -1.41 -9.84
CA LYS A 191 -4.45 -2.37 -10.83
C LYS A 191 -5.17 -1.61 -11.95
N LEU A 192 -5.03 -2.11 -13.17
CA LEU A 192 -5.92 -1.68 -14.25
C LEU A 192 -7.26 -2.37 -14.06
N TRP A 193 -8.33 -1.59 -14.15
CA TRP A 193 -9.69 -2.10 -14.14
C TRP A 193 -9.86 -3.14 -15.25
N ASN A 194 -10.40 -4.29 -14.84
CA ASN A 194 -10.87 -5.35 -15.71
C ASN A 194 -11.98 -6.15 -14.98
N PRO A 195 -12.75 -6.98 -15.69
CA PRO A 195 -13.87 -7.71 -15.10
C PRO A 195 -13.48 -8.61 -13.90
N TRP A 196 -12.23 -9.10 -13.84
CA TRP A 196 -11.76 -9.97 -12.77
C TRP A 196 -11.47 -9.21 -11.47
N VAL A 197 -11.02 -7.95 -11.58
CA VAL A 197 -10.74 -7.06 -10.44
C VAL A 197 -11.88 -6.09 -10.15
N TYR A 198 -13.00 -6.18 -10.87
CA TYR A 198 -14.17 -5.32 -10.69
C TYR A 198 -14.59 -5.17 -9.22
N ARG A 199 -14.49 -6.26 -8.43
CA ARG A 199 -14.87 -6.30 -7.02
C ARG A 199 -13.87 -5.63 -6.08
N ASP A 200 -12.67 -5.30 -6.56
CA ASP A 200 -11.65 -4.62 -5.77
C ASP A 200 -11.92 -3.11 -5.67
N TYR A 201 -12.75 -2.55 -6.56
CA TYR A 201 -13.08 -1.12 -6.60
C TYR A 201 -14.28 -0.75 -5.72
N GLY A 202 -14.44 0.55 -5.45
CA GLY A 202 -15.57 1.09 -4.70
C GLY A 202 -16.92 0.92 -5.39
N LEU A 203 -17.99 1.16 -4.64
CA LEU A 203 -19.36 0.92 -5.09
C LEU A 203 -19.74 1.88 -6.22
N ARG A 204 -19.30 3.13 -6.14
CA ARG A 204 -19.65 4.17 -7.09
C ARG A 204 -18.94 3.95 -8.42
N PHE A 205 -17.65 3.62 -8.38
CA PHE A 205 -16.87 3.21 -9.55
C PHE A 205 -17.54 2.03 -10.26
N ARG A 206 -17.95 1.01 -9.49
CA ARG A 206 -18.65 -0.17 -10.00
C ARG A 206 -20.02 0.14 -10.62
N ASP A 207 -20.78 1.02 -9.99
CA ASP A 207 -22.08 1.47 -10.50
C ASP A 207 -21.91 2.22 -11.84
N VAL A 208 -20.95 3.15 -11.92
CA VAL A 208 -20.65 3.86 -13.17
C VAL A 208 -20.18 2.91 -14.26
N THR A 209 -19.25 2.01 -13.93
CA THR A 209 -18.79 0.95 -14.83
C THR A 209 -19.96 0.15 -15.40
N THR A 210 -20.86 -0.30 -14.52
CA THR A 210 -22.05 -1.07 -14.91
C THR A 210 -22.96 -0.25 -15.81
N LYS A 211 -23.21 1.01 -15.47
CA LYS A 211 -24.03 1.94 -16.26
C LYS A 211 -23.43 2.20 -17.65
N LEU A 212 -22.12 2.37 -17.76
CA LEU A 212 -21.44 2.56 -19.04
C LEU A 212 -21.63 1.36 -19.96
N PHE A 213 -21.41 0.14 -19.46
CA PHE A 213 -21.65 -1.07 -20.25
C PHE A 213 -23.14 -1.27 -20.57
N ILE A 214 -24.08 -0.92 -19.67
CA ILE A 214 -25.51 -0.96 -19.99
C ILE A 214 -25.86 0.04 -21.10
N LEU A 215 -25.34 1.26 -21.05
CA LEU A 215 -25.57 2.29 -22.06
C LEU A 215 -25.01 1.89 -23.41
N GLN A 216 -23.82 1.28 -23.43
CA GLN A 216 -23.22 0.73 -24.65
C GLN A 216 -24.11 -0.33 -25.32
N ARG A 217 -24.92 -1.08 -24.57
CA ARG A 217 -25.86 -2.08 -25.14
C ARG A 217 -27.23 -1.49 -25.51
N ARG A 218 -27.42 -0.18 -25.42
CA ARG A 218 -28.65 0.53 -25.80
C ARG A 218 -28.47 1.27 -27.13
N THR A 219 -29.54 1.82 -27.68
CA THR A 219 -29.50 2.65 -28.90
C THR A 219 -29.16 4.10 -28.56
N CYS A 220 -27.95 4.37 -28.06
CA CYS A 220 -27.46 5.72 -27.78
C CYS A 220 -26.04 5.92 -28.33
N ILE A 221 -25.48 7.13 -28.18
CA ILE A 221 -24.14 7.45 -28.71
C ILE A 221 -23.04 6.53 -28.12
N TRP A 222 -23.21 6.04 -26.89
CA TRP A 222 -22.27 5.09 -26.27
C TRP A 222 -22.23 3.73 -26.96
N ALA A 223 -23.25 3.38 -27.73
CA ALA A 223 -23.33 2.11 -28.45
C ALA A 223 -22.33 2.00 -29.61
N THR A 224 -21.81 3.14 -30.08
CA THR A 224 -20.79 3.18 -31.13
C THR A 224 -19.39 2.90 -30.58
N LEU A 225 -19.20 2.95 -29.26
CA LEU A 225 -17.91 2.71 -28.62
C LEU A 225 -17.66 1.20 -28.42
N PRO A 226 -16.52 0.67 -28.91
CA PRO A 226 -16.07 -0.67 -28.57
C PRO A 226 -15.85 -0.86 -27.06
N ASP A 227 -15.96 -2.10 -26.58
CA ASP A 227 -15.69 -2.45 -25.17
C ASP A 227 -14.29 -1.94 -24.74
N GLU A 228 -13.31 -2.05 -25.65
CA GLU A 228 -11.93 -1.55 -25.50
C GLU A 228 -11.87 -0.08 -25.08
N VAL A 229 -12.67 0.78 -25.72
CA VAL A 229 -12.65 2.22 -25.46
C VAL A 229 -13.25 2.53 -24.10
N ILE A 230 -14.32 1.85 -23.71
CA ILE A 230 -14.91 2.00 -22.36
C ILE A 230 -13.90 1.57 -21.30
N MET A 231 -13.23 0.43 -21.50
CA MET A 231 -12.19 -0.02 -20.58
C MET A 231 -11.01 0.93 -20.51
N TYR A 232 -10.60 1.52 -21.63
CA TYR A 232 -9.56 2.54 -21.65
C TYR A 232 -9.99 3.77 -20.84
N ILE A 233 -11.21 4.28 -21.04
CA ILE A 233 -11.78 5.39 -20.26
C ILE A 233 -11.77 5.06 -18.77
N LEU A 234 -12.25 3.87 -18.38
CA LEU A 234 -12.25 3.43 -16.98
C LEU A 234 -10.84 3.37 -16.38
N ASN A 235 -9.84 3.00 -17.17
CA ASN A 235 -8.44 2.94 -16.74
C ASN A 235 -7.75 4.31 -16.67
N MET A 236 -8.35 5.35 -17.25
CA MET A 236 -7.93 6.74 -17.06
C MET A 236 -8.52 7.34 -15.78
N CYS A 237 -9.51 6.68 -15.18
CA CYS A 237 -10.10 7.08 -13.90
C CYS A 237 -9.33 6.42 -12.74
N THR A 238 -8.91 7.23 -11.76
CA THR A 238 -8.40 6.73 -10.48
C THR A 238 -9.51 6.06 -9.68
N TYR A 239 -9.15 5.30 -8.64
CA TYR A 239 -10.13 4.57 -7.82
C TYR A 239 -11.16 5.50 -7.13
N ASP A 240 -10.73 6.73 -6.82
CA ASP A 240 -11.47 7.77 -6.11
C ASP A 240 -12.20 8.76 -7.02
N TRP A 241 -12.10 8.59 -8.36
CA TRP A 241 -12.70 9.50 -9.34
C TRP A 241 -14.20 9.74 -9.13
N PHE A 242 -14.91 8.76 -8.57
CA PHE A 242 -16.34 8.83 -8.28
C PHE A 242 -16.65 9.06 -6.79
N ASN A 243 -15.70 9.62 -6.04
CA ASN A 243 -15.76 9.84 -4.59
C ASN A 243 -15.97 8.55 -3.80
N ASP A 244 -15.36 7.45 -4.23
CA ASP A 244 -15.24 6.25 -3.41
C ASP A 244 -14.15 6.47 -2.35
N THR A 245 -14.47 6.21 -1.08
CA THR A 245 -13.51 6.33 0.03
C THR A 245 -12.93 4.98 0.43
N VAL A 246 -11.74 5.00 1.01
CA VAL A 246 -11.06 3.78 1.48
C VAL A 246 -11.90 3.05 2.52
N GLY A 247 -12.48 3.78 3.47
CA GLY A 247 -13.38 3.21 4.49
C GLY A 247 -14.63 2.55 3.92
N GLU A 248 -15.23 3.08 2.85
CA GLU A 248 -16.37 2.43 2.17
C GLU A 248 -15.95 1.11 1.50
N ILE A 249 -14.80 1.11 0.82
CA ILE A 249 -14.26 -0.08 0.15
C ILE A 249 -13.94 -1.18 1.17
N GLU A 250 -13.25 -0.81 2.25
CA GLU A 250 -12.91 -1.73 3.33
C GLU A 250 -14.16 -2.25 4.05
N GLY A 251 -15.09 -1.34 4.39
CA GLY A 251 -16.33 -1.70 5.08
C GLY A 251 -17.16 -2.72 4.30
N GLU A 252 -17.22 -2.60 2.97
CA GLU A 252 -17.89 -3.61 2.15
C GLU A 252 -17.14 -4.95 2.12
N ARG A 253 -15.81 -4.92 1.99
CA ARG A 253 -15.01 -6.15 2.04
C ARG A 253 -15.14 -6.84 3.40
N GLY A 254 -15.19 -6.07 4.49
CA GLY A 254 -15.48 -6.54 5.85
C GLY A 254 -16.84 -7.24 5.92
N ARG A 255 -17.92 -6.55 5.51
CA ARG A 255 -19.27 -7.13 5.47
C ARG A 255 -19.35 -8.42 4.65
N LYS A 256 -18.64 -8.49 3.51
CA LYS A 256 -18.58 -9.72 2.69
C LYS A 256 -17.86 -10.86 3.38
N ARG A 257 -16.73 -10.59 4.04
CA ARG A 257 -15.99 -11.60 4.82
C ARG A 257 -16.86 -12.12 5.95
N GLU A 258 -17.51 -11.22 6.69
CA GLU A 258 -18.43 -11.57 7.77
C GLU A 258 -19.60 -12.43 7.27
N ALA A 259 -20.22 -12.06 6.15
CA ALA A 259 -21.30 -12.85 5.55
C ALA A 259 -20.85 -14.27 5.11
N VAL A 260 -19.61 -14.42 4.62
CA VAL A 260 -19.04 -15.73 4.28
C VAL A 260 -18.78 -16.55 5.54
N VAL A 261 -18.21 -15.93 6.59
CA VAL A 261 -17.98 -16.60 7.88
C VAL A 261 -19.33 -17.06 8.47
N GLN A 262 -20.32 -16.19 8.52
CA GLN A 262 -21.65 -16.52 9.03
C GLN A 262 -22.31 -17.65 8.24
N ARG A 263 -22.17 -17.65 6.91
CA ARG A 263 -22.68 -18.73 6.05
C ARG A 263 -21.98 -20.07 6.32
N ASN A 264 -20.66 -20.06 6.50
CA ASN A 264 -19.89 -21.26 6.81
C ASN A 264 -20.24 -21.79 8.21
N SER A 265 -20.29 -20.93 9.22
CA SER A 265 -20.72 -21.31 10.58
C SER A 265 -22.14 -21.87 10.61
N SER A 266 -23.07 -21.32 9.80
CA SER A 266 -24.42 -21.85 9.68
C SER A 266 -24.45 -23.23 9.01
N ALA A 267 -23.56 -23.46 8.03
CA ALA A 267 -23.43 -24.75 7.35
C ALA A 267 -22.84 -25.81 8.28
N ASP A 268 -21.82 -25.45 9.08
CA ASP A 268 -21.22 -26.34 10.06
C ASP A 268 -22.22 -26.71 11.17
N MET A 269 -22.99 -25.73 11.67
CA MET A 269 -24.04 -25.99 12.66
C MET A 269 -25.14 -26.89 12.11
N ARG A 270 -25.52 -26.72 10.84
CA ARG A 270 -26.48 -27.60 10.18
C ARG A 270 -25.95 -29.02 10.00
N MET A 271 -24.67 -29.16 9.62
CA MET A 271 -24.01 -30.46 9.49
C MET A 271 -23.90 -31.16 10.85
N GLN A 272 -23.60 -30.42 11.91
CA GLN A 272 -23.56 -30.95 13.27
C GLN A 272 -24.95 -31.41 13.74
N ALA A 273 -26.01 -30.64 13.45
CA ALA A 273 -27.38 -31.03 13.78
C ALA A 273 -27.82 -32.29 13.04
N GLU A 274 -27.42 -32.47 11.78
CA GLU A 274 -27.71 -33.67 10.98
C GLU A 274 -26.95 -34.90 11.51
N TYR A 275 -25.69 -34.74 11.92
CA TYR A 275 -24.87 -35.84 12.46
C TYR A 275 -25.36 -36.37 13.82
N TYR A 276 -25.74 -35.47 14.73
CA TYR A 276 -26.22 -35.86 16.07
C TYR A 276 -27.74 -36.10 16.14
N GLY A 277 -28.49 -35.68 15.13
CA GLY A 277 -29.95 -35.83 15.08
C GLY A 277 -30.46 -37.21 14.68
N GLU A 278 -29.61 -38.08 14.11
CA GLU A 278 -30.02 -39.44 13.68
C GLU A 278 -29.77 -40.54 14.72
N GLU A 279 -29.02 -40.28 15.81
CA GLU A 279 -28.64 -41.33 16.79
C GLU A 279 -29.41 -41.30 18.12
N SER A 280 -30.39 -40.41 18.34
CA SER A 280 -31.05 -40.29 19.66
C SER A 280 -32.54 -40.65 19.72
N GLU A 281 -33.05 -41.48 18.80
CA GLU A 281 -34.36 -42.14 18.98
C GLU A 281 -34.27 -43.41 19.86
N GLU A 282 -33.31 -43.49 20.80
CA GLU A 282 -33.51 -44.41 21.93
C GLU A 282 -34.55 -43.77 22.85
N GLU A 283 -35.78 -44.30 22.78
CA GLU A 283 -36.86 -44.10 23.74
C GLU A 283 -36.32 -44.18 25.16
N VAL A 284 -35.98 -43.03 25.76
CA VAL A 284 -35.87 -42.92 27.21
C VAL A 284 -37.30 -42.89 27.70
N GLU A 285 -37.78 -44.05 28.16
CA GLU A 285 -39.03 -44.16 28.93
C GLU A 285 -38.93 -43.18 30.11
N GLU A 286 -39.64 -42.05 30.02
CA GLU A 286 -39.79 -41.09 31.10
C GLU A 286 -40.60 -41.74 32.24
N GLU A 287 -39.91 -42.16 33.30
CA GLU A 287 -40.55 -42.34 34.61
C GLU A 287 -40.86 -40.95 35.18
N ASP A 288 -42.15 -40.63 35.22
CA ASP A 288 -42.74 -39.44 35.84
C ASP A 288 -42.33 -39.32 37.32
N GLU A 289 -41.31 -38.53 37.64
CA GLU A 289 -41.14 -37.98 39.01
C GLU A 289 -41.49 -36.50 39.05
N GLU A 290 -42.68 -36.25 39.60
CA GLU A 290 -43.32 -34.97 39.90
C GLU A 290 -42.44 -34.10 40.82
N TYR A 291 -41.65 -33.21 40.23
CA TYR A 291 -40.90 -32.20 40.97
C TYR A 291 -41.75 -30.96 41.26
N VAL A 292 -42.07 -30.76 42.53
CA VAL A 292 -42.78 -29.58 43.06
C VAL A 292 -41.77 -28.46 43.34
N PRO A 293 -41.88 -27.27 42.74
CA PRO A 293 -41.03 -26.14 43.10
C PRO A 293 -41.54 -25.51 44.40
N SER A 294 -40.70 -25.50 45.43
CA SER A 294 -40.89 -24.67 46.63
C SER A 294 -40.28 -23.29 46.39
N ASP A 295 -41.13 -22.27 46.45
CA ASP A 295 -40.77 -20.86 46.53
C ASP A 295 -39.94 -20.60 47.79
N GLU A 296 -38.66 -20.23 47.65
CA GLU A 296 -37.94 -19.50 48.71
C GLU A 296 -37.05 -18.38 48.13
N GLU A 297 -37.13 -17.26 48.85
CA GLU A 297 -36.47 -15.98 48.69
C GLU A 297 -34.93 -16.07 48.74
N SER A 298 -34.25 -15.23 47.95
CA SER A 298 -32.92 -14.64 48.23
C SER A 298 -32.51 -13.86 46.96
N GLY A 299 -32.34 -12.54 46.94
CA GLY A 299 -31.24 -11.85 47.59
C GLY A 299 -30.03 -11.78 46.63
N GLY A 300 -29.71 -10.61 46.05
CA GLY A 300 -28.49 -10.46 45.25
C GLY A 300 -28.43 -9.17 44.45
N GLY A 301 -27.43 -8.34 44.72
CA GLY A 301 -27.33 -6.95 44.27
C GLY A 301 -26.98 -6.75 42.80
N GLY A 302 -27.60 -5.73 42.21
CA GLY A 302 -27.26 -5.21 40.89
C GLY A 302 -26.29 -4.04 41.01
N GLY A 303 -24.99 -4.30 40.83
CA GLY A 303 -23.96 -3.28 40.65
C GLY A 303 -23.92 -2.83 39.19
N GLY A 304 -24.21 -1.54 38.96
CA GLY A 304 -24.22 -0.93 37.64
C GLY A 304 -22.81 -0.68 37.10
N GLY A 305 -22.45 -1.38 36.02
CA GLY A 305 -21.29 -1.06 35.18
C GLY A 305 -21.64 0.10 34.24
N GLY A 306 -21.04 1.26 34.48
CA GLY A 306 -21.16 2.43 33.60
C GLY A 306 -20.38 2.26 32.30
N PRO A 307 -20.85 2.83 31.17
CA PRO A 307 -20.12 2.79 29.92
C PRO A 307 -18.93 3.76 29.95
N GLN A 308 -17.72 3.23 29.72
CA GLN A 308 -16.51 4.00 29.45
C GLN A 308 -16.71 4.85 28.20
N GLN A 309 -16.66 6.18 28.37
CA GLN A 309 -16.59 7.14 27.29
C GLN A 309 -15.20 7.06 26.63
N GLY A 310 -15.14 6.44 25.46
CA GLY A 310 -13.99 6.53 24.58
C GLY A 310 -13.83 7.94 24.03
N GLN A 311 -12.69 8.57 24.31
CA GLN A 311 -12.28 9.84 23.72
C GLN A 311 -12.13 9.67 22.21
N GLN A 312 -13.04 10.30 21.46
CA GLN A 312 -12.92 10.46 20.02
C GLN A 312 -11.83 11.51 19.74
N GLY A 313 -10.70 11.05 19.21
CA GLY A 313 -9.71 11.91 18.59
C GLY A 313 -10.34 12.64 17.41
N GLN A 314 -10.27 13.97 17.43
CA GLN A 314 -10.72 14.84 16.35
C GLN A 314 -9.86 14.61 15.10
N GLN A 315 -10.35 13.78 14.18
CA GLN A 315 -9.89 13.81 12.80
C GLN A 315 -10.53 15.04 12.16
N GLN A 316 -9.73 16.09 11.94
CA GLN A 316 -10.09 17.19 11.05
C GLN A 316 -10.11 16.64 9.62
N GLY A 317 -11.24 16.06 9.24
CA GLY A 317 -11.52 15.73 7.86
C GLY A 317 -11.53 17.02 7.05
N GLN A 318 -10.61 17.13 6.09
CA GLN A 318 -10.76 18.08 5.00
C GLN A 318 -12.03 17.67 4.24
N GLN A 319 -13.13 18.37 4.51
CA GLN A 319 -14.34 18.24 3.73
C GLN A 319 -14.01 18.73 2.33
N GLY A 320 -13.87 17.80 1.38
CA GLY A 320 -13.74 18.13 -0.02
C GLY A 320 -14.97 18.94 -0.44
N THR A 321 -14.77 20.23 -0.72
CA THR A 321 -15.83 21.08 -1.27
C THR A 321 -16.19 20.54 -2.65
N THR A 322 -17.38 19.96 -2.77
CA THR A 322 -17.96 19.58 -4.06
C THR A 322 -18.20 20.86 -4.86
N ILE A 323 -17.45 21.04 -5.96
CA ILE A 323 -17.66 22.13 -6.90
C ILE A 323 -18.98 21.87 -7.63
N THR A 324 -19.95 22.78 -7.52
CA THR A 324 -21.24 22.64 -8.20
C THR A 324 -21.18 23.21 -9.62
N LEU A 325 -22.22 22.95 -10.42
CA LEU A 325 -22.34 23.55 -11.75
C LEU A 325 -22.45 25.08 -11.65
N GLU A 326 -23.08 25.61 -10.60
CA GLU A 326 -23.17 27.05 -10.35
C GLU A 326 -21.79 27.67 -10.09
N ASP A 327 -20.89 26.97 -9.38
CA ASP A 327 -19.52 27.44 -9.14
C ASP A 327 -18.71 27.52 -10.45
N LEU A 328 -18.90 26.54 -11.35
CA LEU A 328 -18.26 26.54 -12.67
C LEU A 328 -18.80 27.65 -13.57
N ILE A 329 -20.12 27.90 -13.54
CA ILE A 329 -20.74 29.00 -14.27
C ILE A 329 -20.26 30.35 -13.72
N ALA A 330 -20.16 30.50 -12.40
CA ALA A 330 -19.60 31.70 -11.77
C ALA A 330 -18.13 31.91 -12.14
N PHE A 331 -17.35 30.84 -12.27
CA PHE A 331 -15.97 30.91 -12.74
C PHE A 331 -15.87 31.33 -14.21
N LEU A 332 -16.71 30.78 -15.10
CA LEU A 332 -16.73 31.13 -16.54
C LEU A 332 -17.18 32.57 -16.81
N ASN A 333 -18.04 33.12 -15.95
CA ASN A 333 -18.51 34.50 -16.04
C ASN A 333 -17.59 35.51 -15.32
N ASN A 334 -16.51 35.07 -14.67
CA ASN A 334 -15.57 35.98 -14.01
C ASN A 334 -14.52 36.49 -15.01
N PRO A 335 -14.45 37.79 -15.34
CA PRO A 335 -13.48 38.32 -16.30
C PRO A 335 -12.03 38.08 -15.90
N ALA A 336 -11.75 38.03 -14.59
CA ALA A 336 -10.40 37.75 -14.07
C ALA A 336 -9.97 36.30 -14.30
N ALA A 337 -10.91 35.38 -14.54
CA ALA A 337 -10.62 33.97 -14.79
C ALA A 337 -10.22 33.68 -16.25
N ARG A 338 -10.40 34.62 -17.18
CA ARG A 338 -10.07 34.43 -18.62
C ARG A 338 -8.59 34.10 -18.88
N GLY A 339 -7.69 34.49 -17.97
CA GLY A 339 -6.26 34.14 -18.03
C GLY A 339 -5.90 32.79 -17.40
N HIS A 340 -6.86 32.08 -16.80
CA HIS A 340 -6.62 30.83 -16.09
C HIS A 340 -6.58 29.63 -17.06
N PRO A 341 -5.64 28.67 -16.94
CA PRO A 341 -5.52 27.54 -17.87
C PRO A 341 -6.78 26.69 -18.01
N LEU A 342 -7.57 26.58 -16.94
CA LEU A 342 -8.84 25.83 -16.95
C LEU A 342 -9.97 26.55 -17.69
N TYR A 343 -9.87 27.86 -17.89
CA TYR A 343 -10.92 28.65 -18.53
C TYR A 343 -11.16 28.20 -19.97
N ALA A 344 -10.09 28.06 -20.77
CA ALA A 344 -10.19 27.66 -22.17
C ALA A 344 -10.81 26.26 -22.33
N ALA A 345 -10.48 25.31 -21.45
CA ALA A 345 -11.03 23.96 -21.48
C ALA A 345 -12.53 23.95 -21.12
N LEU A 346 -12.91 24.69 -20.08
CA LEU A 346 -14.30 24.78 -19.63
C LEU A 346 -15.16 25.58 -20.62
N ALA A 347 -14.64 26.67 -21.19
CA ALA A 347 -15.34 27.49 -22.19
C ALA A 347 -15.60 26.70 -23.48
N ALA A 348 -14.64 25.88 -23.92
CA ALA A 348 -14.84 25.00 -25.08
C ALA A 348 -15.88 23.90 -24.82
N GLN A 349 -15.97 23.42 -23.58
CA GLN A 349 -16.90 22.37 -23.19
C GLN A 349 -18.32 22.88 -22.91
N PHE A 350 -18.45 24.15 -22.49
CA PHE A 350 -19.73 24.78 -22.15
C PHE A 350 -19.91 26.16 -22.80
N PRO A 351 -19.88 26.25 -24.14
CA PRO A 351 -19.92 27.53 -24.85
C PRO A 351 -21.19 28.34 -24.57
N GLN A 352 -22.31 27.67 -24.26
CA GLN A 352 -23.58 28.33 -23.93
C GLN A 352 -23.57 29.16 -22.63
N TYR A 353 -22.54 29.04 -21.79
CA TYR A 353 -22.42 29.78 -20.53
C TYR A 353 -21.33 30.86 -20.58
N VAL A 354 -20.68 31.06 -21.72
CA VAL A 354 -19.73 32.16 -21.92
C VAL A 354 -20.53 33.36 -22.43
N GLN A 355 -20.68 34.39 -21.61
CA GLN A 355 -21.28 35.65 -22.05
C GLN A 355 -20.21 36.49 -22.76
N ASP A 356 -20.39 36.66 -24.08
CA ASP A 356 -19.65 37.63 -24.86
C ASP A 356 -20.25 39.01 -24.58
N GLU A 357 -19.56 39.83 -23.79
CA GLU A 357 -20.00 41.18 -23.40
C GLU A 357 -19.91 42.21 -24.54
N ASP A 358 -19.82 41.79 -25.81
CA ASP A 358 -19.61 42.68 -26.96
C ASP A 358 -20.91 43.01 -27.74
N GLU A 359 -22.09 42.62 -27.25
CA GLU A 359 -23.37 43.12 -27.78
C GLU A 359 -23.78 44.41 -27.05
N ASP A 360 -22.98 45.46 -27.22
CA ASP A 360 -23.35 46.82 -26.86
C ASP A 360 -24.23 47.43 -27.96
N ASP A 361 -25.40 47.91 -27.52
CA ASP A 361 -26.41 48.64 -28.26
C ASP A 361 -25.83 49.67 -29.25
N SER A 362 -26.06 49.46 -30.54
CA SER A 362 -26.07 50.54 -31.53
C SER A 362 -27.38 50.54 -32.29
N ASP A 363 -28.30 51.38 -31.80
CA ASP A 363 -29.40 51.91 -32.58
C ASP A 363 -28.87 52.81 -33.72
N ASP A 364 -29.61 52.79 -34.83
CA ASP A 364 -29.58 53.70 -35.98
C ASP A 364 -28.40 53.63 -36.97
N GLU A 365 -28.64 53.15 -38.20
CA GLU A 365 -28.94 54.04 -39.34
C GLU A 365 -29.14 53.23 -40.64
N PHE A 366 -30.33 53.35 -41.20
CA PHE A 366 -30.77 52.75 -42.45
C PHE A 366 -30.20 53.55 -43.63
N VAL A 367 -29.26 52.97 -44.40
CA VAL A 367 -28.85 53.53 -45.69
C VAL A 367 -28.93 52.46 -46.77
N GLU A 368 -29.95 52.58 -47.64
CA GLU A 368 -29.99 51.93 -48.94
C GLU A 368 -28.91 52.54 -49.86
N ALA A 369 -28.09 51.70 -50.49
CA ALA A 369 -27.78 51.78 -51.93
C ALA A 369 -26.79 50.69 -52.36
N GLU A 370 -27.31 49.77 -53.18
CA GLU A 370 -26.80 49.34 -54.48
C GLU A 370 -25.31 49.00 -54.75
N THR A 371 -25.17 47.93 -55.54
CA THR A 371 -24.09 47.51 -56.46
C THR A 371 -22.90 46.73 -55.92
N GLY A 372 -22.67 45.55 -56.51
CA GLY A 372 -21.33 44.95 -56.53
C GLY A 372 -21.24 43.43 -56.60
N MET A 373 -21.74 42.81 -57.67
CA MET A 373 -21.25 41.49 -58.11
C MET A 373 -19.72 41.49 -58.24
N THR A 374 -19.05 40.42 -57.76
CA THR A 374 -18.08 39.54 -58.48
C THR A 374 -16.97 39.03 -57.56
N GLN A 375 -16.70 37.72 -57.68
CA GLN A 375 -15.39 37.02 -57.57
C GLN A 375 -14.60 37.23 -56.27
N VAL A 376 -14.18 36.20 -55.51
CA VAL A 376 -13.24 35.15 -55.90
C VAL A 376 -13.44 33.97 -54.94
N MET A 377 -13.76 32.81 -55.49
CA MET A 377 -13.68 31.50 -54.87
C MET A 377 -12.74 30.70 -55.79
N GLU A 378 -11.91 29.82 -55.23
CA GLU A 378 -10.80 29.08 -55.86
C GLU A 378 -9.43 29.69 -55.63
N ASP A 379 -8.75 29.20 -54.58
CA ASP A 379 -7.44 28.56 -54.69
C ASP A 379 -6.94 28.33 -53.27
N LEU A 380 -6.77 27.06 -52.88
CA LEU A 380 -5.82 26.53 -51.90
C LEU A 380 -6.25 25.10 -51.52
N LEU A 381 -6.07 24.17 -52.45
CA LEU A 381 -5.91 22.74 -52.14
C LEU A 381 -4.55 22.29 -52.68
N PRO A 382 -3.62 21.81 -51.84
CA PRO A 382 -2.48 21.06 -52.32
C PRO A 382 -2.89 19.63 -52.62
N THR A 383 -2.79 19.31 -53.90
CA THR A 383 -2.73 17.97 -54.48
C THR A 383 -1.44 17.27 -54.05
N ALA A 384 -1.54 16.03 -53.55
CA ALA A 384 -0.61 14.92 -53.79
C ALA A 384 -0.89 13.78 -52.79
N TYR A 385 -1.70 12.80 -53.20
CA TYR A 385 -1.54 11.44 -52.72
C TYR A 385 -1.09 10.63 -53.93
N GLU A 386 0.17 10.20 -53.91
CA GLU A 386 0.72 9.24 -54.85
C GLU A 386 0.08 7.87 -54.57
N GLU A 387 -0.58 7.33 -55.59
CA GLU A 387 -0.93 5.93 -55.67
C GLU A 387 0.36 5.12 -55.81
N VAL A 388 0.75 4.42 -54.75
CA VAL A 388 1.71 3.32 -54.85
C VAL A 388 0.92 2.05 -55.14
N ALA A 389 1.05 1.60 -56.38
CA ALA A 389 0.78 0.24 -56.79
C ALA A 389 1.66 -0.73 -55.98
N SER A 390 1.02 -1.75 -55.40
CA SER A 390 1.69 -2.97 -54.94
C SER A 390 1.23 -4.08 -55.87
N ASP A 391 2.07 -4.33 -56.88
CA ASP A 391 2.07 -5.58 -57.64
C ASP A 391 2.70 -6.68 -56.78
N ASP A 392 2.17 -7.88 -57.03
CA ASP A 392 2.61 -9.18 -56.57
C ASP A 392 4.13 -9.40 -56.74
N ASP A 393 4.73 -10.22 -55.86
CA ASP A 393 5.45 -11.43 -56.28
C ASP A 393 6.22 -12.09 -55.11
N ASP A 394 6.12 -13.42 -55.14
CA ASP A 394 7.13 -14.42 -54.81
C ASP A 394 7.37 -14.90 -53.37
N ASP A 395 6.99 -16.17 -53.23
CA ASP A 395 7.51 -17.22 -52.36
C ASP A 395 9.05 -17.18 -52.22
N ASP A 396 9.54 -17.16 -50.98
CA ASP A 396 10.92 -17.60 -50.69
C ASP A 396 10.95 -18.38 -49.36
N GLU A 397 10.97 -19.71 -49.49
CA GLU A 397 11.29 -20.66 -48.42
C GLU A 397 12.78 -20.53 -48.10
N GLY A 398 13.12 -19.62 -47.18
CA GLY A 398 14.47 -19.42 -46.66
C GLY A 398 14.76 -20.31 -45.44
N ASP A 399 15.65 -21.28 -45.63
CA ASP A 399 16.27 -22.17 -44.64
C ASP A 399 16.50 -21.53 -43.25
N GLU A 400 15.92 -22.14 -42.21
CA GLU A 400 16.28 -21.89 -40.81
C GLU A 400 17.72 -22.35 -40.55
N ALA A 401 18.66 -21.40 -40.58
CA ALA A 401 20.01 -21.60 -40.09
C ALA A 401 19.97 -21.92 -38.58
N MET A 402 20.26 -23.17 -38.23
CA MET A 402 20.41 -23.59 -36.85
C MET A 402 21.47 -22.75 -36.12
N PRO A 403 21.22 -22.35 -34.86
CA PRO A 403 22.20 -21.61 -34.08
C PRO A 403 23.47 -22.45 -33.87
N PRO A 404 24.67 -21.82 -33.89
CA PRO A 404 25.92 -22.52 -33.67
C PRO A 404 25.96 -23.13 -32.25
N PRO A 405 26.61 -24.29 -32.07
CA PRO A 405 26.73 -24.93 -30.77
C PRO A 405 27.50 -24.03 -29.78
N PRO A 406 27.15 -24.09 -28.49
CA PRO A 406 27.85 -23.30 -27.47
C PRO A 406 29.33 -23.70 -27.37
N PRO A 407 30.23 -22.76 -27.03
CA PRO A 407 31.65 -23.03 -26.91
C PRO A 407 31.93 -24.06 -25.79
N PRO A 408 33.01 -24.85 -25.92
CA PRO A 408 33.36 -25.88 -24.95
C PRO A 408 33.66 -25.25 -23.58
N VAL A 409 33.02 -25.81 -22.56
CA VAL A 409 33.23 -25.46 -21.14
C VAL A 409 34.71 -25.69 -20.79
N PRO A 410 35.42 -24.71 -20.20
CA PRO A 410 36.80 -24.91 -19.77
C PRO A 410 36.87 -25.99 -18.68
N PRO A 411 37.94 -26.80 -18.65
CA PRO A 411 38.07 -27.90 -17.70
C PRO A 411 38.02 -27.38 -16.27
N SER A 412 37.10 -27.95 -15.50
CA SER A 412 36.96 -27.80 -14.06
C SER A 412 38.31 -28.02 -13.37
N VAL A 413 38.85 -26.94 -12.80
CA VAL A 413 40.03 -26.98 -11.94
C VAL A 413 39.67 -27.81 -10.71
N GLN A 414 40.23 -29.01 -10.64
CA GLN A 414 40.28 -29.83 -9.45
C GLN A 414 40.96 -29.03 -8.34
N ARG A 415 40.19 -28.56 -7.36
CA ARG A 415 40.75 -28.13 -6.08
C ARG A 415 41.27 -29.36 -5.38
N GLN A 416 42.60 -29.43 -5.27
CA GLN A 416 43.28 -30.40 -4.45
C GLN A 416 42.93 -30.15 -2.99
N ASP A 417 42.39 -31.19 -2.35
CA ASP A 417 42.36 -31.34 -0.90
C ASP A 417 43.80 -31.30 -0.37
N SER A 418 44.11 -30.25 0.38
CA SER A 418 45.28 -30.21 1.25
C SER A 418 44.80 -30.27 2.69
N THR A 419 44.78 -31.50 3.20
CA THR A 419 44.84 -31.86 4.61
C THR A 419 45.85 -30.99 5.37
N LEU A 420 45.37 -30.23 6.37
CA LEU A 420 46.21 -29.74 7.45
C LEU A 420 45.67 -30.29 8.77
N ARG A 421 46.48 -31.22 9.27
CA ARG A 421 46.41 -31.97 10.51
C ARG A 421 47.26 -31.18 11.50
N ILE A 422 46.64 -30.50 12.47
CA ILE A 422 47.34 -29.92 13.63
C ILE A 422 46.49 -30.20 14.88
N GLU A 423 46.93 -31.22 15.59
CA GLU A 423 47.06 -31.33 17.05
C GLU A 423 45.83 -31.10 17.93
N GLU A 424 45.19 -32.24 18.21
CA GLU A 424 44.65 -32.67 19.49
C GLU A 424 45.77 -32.65 20.57
N GLU A 425 45.65 -31.83 21.60
CA GLU A 425 46.11 -32.16 22.97
C GLU A 425 45.65 -31.10 23.99
N GLN A 426 45.07 -31.60 25.10
CA GLN A 426 44.86 -30.93 26.39
C GLN A 426 43.67 -29.95 26.55
N MET A 427 42.49 -30.48 26.90
CA MET A 427 41.78 -30.09 28.14
C MET A 427 40.57 -31.01 28.38
N ALA A 428 40.85 -32.19 28.92
CA ALA A 428 39.89 -32.98 29.67
C ALA A 428 40.30 -32.86 31.14
N MET A 429 39.53 -32.09 31.92
CA MET A 429 39.42 -32.18 33.38
C MET A 429 38.53 -31.03 33.86
N MET A 430 37.24 -31.31 34.07
CA MET A 430 36.41 -30.81 35.19
C MET A 430 34.99 -31.37 35.00
N GLU A 431 34.83 -32.64 35.33
CA GLU A 431 33.57 -33.13 35.90
C GLU A 431 33.54 -32.65 37.34
N GLY A 432 32.49 -31.89 37.69
CA GLY A 432 32.27 -31.30 39.00
C GLY A 432 30.78 -31.33 39.32
N ASP A 433 30.42 -32.39 40.01
CA ASP A 433 29.17 -32.72 40.69
C ASP A 433 28.78 -31.65 41.74
N ALA A 434 27.50 -31.23 41.75
CA ALA A 434 26.71 -30.62 42.83
C ALA A 434 25.37 -30.13 42.20
N GLY A 435 24.16 -30.47 42.64
CA GLY A 435 23.68 -30.83 43.97
C GLY A 435 23.14 -29.58 44.68
N GLY A 436 21.80 -29.48 44.83
CA GLY A 436 21.04 -28.41 45.50
C GLY A 436 19.87 -27.97 44.60
N ASP A 437 18.58 -28.29 44.83
CA ASP A 437 17.75 -28.25 46.05
C ASP A 437 17.94 -26.94 46.82
N ASP A 438 16.90 -26.09 46.78
CA ASP A 438 16.50 -24.95 47.64
C ASP A 438 15.38 -24.25 46.82
N ASP A 439 14.09 -24.53 47.01
CA ASP A 439 13.23 -24.16 48.16
C ASP A 439 13.58 -22.77 48.70
N ASP A 440 12.68 -21.80 48.49
CA ASP A 440 12.40 -20.58 49.28
C ASP A 440 11.45 -19.73 48.40
N ASP A 441 10.15 -19.69 48.68
CA ASP A 441 9.52 -18.79 49.67
C ASP A 441 9.96 -17.34 49.46
N ASP A 442 9.05 -16.53 48.90
CA ASP A 442 8.97 -15.13 49.31
C ASP A 442 7.51 -14.68 49.20
N ASP A 443 7.01 -14.44 50.40
CA ASP A 443 5.72 -13.94 50.83
C ASP A 443 5.42 -12.52 50.32
N ASP A 444 4.12 -12.20 50.42
CA ASP A 444 3.57 -10.96 50.97
C ASP A 444 4.32 -9.64 50.73
N ASP A 445 3.62 -8.70 50.10
CA ASP A 445 3.44 -7.38 50.72
C ASP A 445 2.14 -6.75 50.20
N ASP A 446 1.17 -6.76 51.10
CA ASP A 446 0.09 -5.79 51.21
C ASP A 446 0.68 -4.37 51.21
N ASP A 447 0.08 -3.45 50.46
CA ASP A 447 0.07 -2.04 50.87
C ASP A 447 -1.28 -1.45 50.44
N ASP A 448 -2.14 -1.40 51.46
CA ASP A 448 -3.21 -0.43 51.63
C ASP A 448 -2.66 0.99 51.42
N ASP A 449 -3.36 1.83 50.67
CA ASP A 449 -3.37 3.27 50.93
C ASP A 449 -4.73 3.83 50.48
N ASP A 450 -5.59 4.03 51.49
CA ASP A 450 -6.72 4.93 51.51
C ASP A 450 -6.21 6.40 51.55
N GLU A 451 -6.76 7.27 50.70
CA GLU A 451 -7.18 8.64 51.06
C GLU A 451 -8.19 9.23 50.07
#